data_AF-A0A505IGZ3-F1
#
_entry.id   AF-A0A505IGZ3-F1
#
_cell.length_a   1.000
_cell.length_b   1.000
_cell.length_c   1.000
_cell.angle_alpha   90.00
_cell.angle_beta   90.00
_cell.angle_gamma   90.00
#
_symmetry.space_group_name_H-M   'P 1'
#
loop_
_entity.id
_entity.type
_entity.pdbx_description
1 polymer ?
#
loop_
_entity_poly.entity_id
_entity_poly.type
_entity_poly.pdbx_seq_one_letter_code
_entity_poly.pdbx_strand_id
1 'polypeptide(L)'
;MASIDLFTQYPLHLDPTSKAISLSNTTTTPLPTPTSTITTELTHLNALHRSLISLDPPNIPPPPLPINPKRSAQITKLRDSANTAYRKSNHAEAARLYTYAIDMALGRPGWEPVTLARDELAGLYANRAQAWMSQRAWPEGLVDARCSVESKPVAN
;
A
#
# COMPACT_ATOMS: atom_id res chain seq x y z
N MET A 1 -8.01 45.54 -14.24
CA MET A 1 -8.99 44.44 -14.39
C MET A 1 -8.38 43.21 -13.76
N ALA A 2 -8.84 42.82 -12.57
CA ALA A 2 -8.36 41.62 -11.90
C ALA A 2 -8.92 40.40 -12.65
N SER A 3 -8.03 39.62 -13.27
CA SER A 3 -8.34 38.27 -13.73
C SER A 3 -8.99 37.51 -12.58
N ILE A 4 -10.21 37.03 -12.76
CA ILE A 4 -10.78 36.04 -11.85
C ILE A 4 -9.98 34.77 -12.09
N ASP A 5 -8.97 34.53 -11.25
CA ASP A 5 -8.21 33.29 -11.29
C ASP A 5 -9.12 32.14 -10.82
N LEU A 6 -9.55 31.31 -11.77
CA LEU A 6 -10.38 30.12 -11.53
C LEU A 6 -9.61 29.02 -10.78
N PHE A 7 -8.28 29.02 -10.84
CA PHE A 7 -7.40 28.09 -10.15
C PHE A 7 -6.05 28.74 -9.84
N THR A 8 -5.34 28.20 -8.84
CA THR A 8 -3.97 28.60 -8.53
C THR A 8 -2.98 27.85 -9.43
N GLN A 9 -2.22 28.58 -10.25
CA GLN A 9 -1.19 27.97 -11.08
C GLN A 9 0.06 27.61 -10.25
N TYR A 10 0.53 26.37 -10.37
CA TYR A 10 1.75 25.89 -9.73
C TYR A 10 2.87 25.66 -10.76
N PRO A 11 4.14 25.99 -10.45
CA PRO A 11 5.26 25.84 -11.36
C PRO A 11 5.76 24.39 -11.39
N LEU A 12 5.09 23.52 -12.14
CA LEU A 12 5.45 22.09 -12.24
C LEU A 12 6.45 21.83 -13.37
N HIS A 13 7.36 20.86 -13.16
CA HIS A 13 8.33 20.38 -14.13
C HIS A 13 8.19 18.86 -14.32
N LEU A 14 8.07 18.44 -15.59
CA LEU A 14 8.03 17.04 -16.00
C LEU A 14 9.41 16.58 -16.44
N ASP A 15 9.94 15.53 -15.81
CA ASP A 15 11.13 14.86 -16.32
C ASP A 15 10.78 13.98 -17.53
N PRO A 16 11.36 14.22 -18.72
CA PRO A 16 11.03 13.50 -19.93
C PRO A 16 11.39 12.00 -19.87
N THR A 17 12.33 11.60 -19.01
CA THR A 17 12.82 10.22 -18.90
C THR A 17 12.00 9.41 -17.89
N SER A 18 11.91 9.87 -16.65
CA SER A 18 11.16 9.18 -15.59
C SER A 18 9.64 9.38 -15.69
N LYS A 19 9.19 10.37 -16.48
CA LYS A 19 7.81 10.87 -16.51
C LYS A 19 7.31 11.35 -15.14
N ALA A 20 8.21 11.61 -14.20
CA ALA A 20 7.87 12.12 -12.88
C ALA A 20 7.63 13.64 -12.93
N ILE A 21 6.62 14.09 -12.18
CA ILE A 21 6.29 15.50 -12.00
C ILE A 21 6.91 15.98 -10.69
N SER A 22 7.55 17.14 -10.75
CA SER A 22 8.23 17.79 -9.62
C SER A 22 7.84 19.27 -9.55
N LEU A 23 7.96 19.88 -8.36
CA LEU A 23 7.76 21.31 -8.18
C LEU A 23 9.06 22.05 -8.54
N SER A 24 8.96 23.13 -9.30
CA SER A 24 10.11 23.96 -9.65
C SER A 24 10.42 24.95 -8.53
N ASN A 25 11.64 24.93 -8.02
CA ASN A 25 12.10 25.80 -6.93
C ASN A 25 12.44 27.24 -7.40
N THR A 26 12.10 27.60 -8.63
CA THR A 26 12.47 28.88 -9.26
C THR A 26 11.53 30.04 -8.91
N THR A 27 10.52 29.82 -8.08
CA THR A 27 9.56 30.87 -7.71
C THR A 27 10.09 31.70 -6.55
N THR A 28 10.31 32.99 -6.80
CA THR A 28 10.61 34.03 -5.79
C THR A 28 9.36 34.48 -5.05
N THR A 29 8.17 34.06 -5.50
CA THR A 29 6.88 34.35 -4.88
C THR A 29 6.47 33.28 -3.87
N PRO A 30 5.99 33.66 -2.67
CA PRO A 30 5.49 32.70 -1.70
C PRO A 30 4.23 32.00 -2.25
N LEU A 31 4.24 30.67 -2.27
CA LEU A 31 3.08 29.87 -2.64
C LEU A 31 2.01 29.91 -1.52
N PRO A 32 0.72 29.88 -1.87
CA PRO A 32 -0.37 29.87 -0.89
C PRO A 32 -0.47 28.53 -0.13
N THR A 33 0.00 27.43 -0.73
CA THR A 33 0.02 26.09 -0.13
C THR A 33 1.43 25.74 0.31
N PRO A 34 1.62 25.13 1.50
CA PRO A 34 2.93 24.68 1.94
C PRO A 34 3.58 23.73 0.91
N THR A 35 4.86 23.97 0.62
CA THR A 35 5.65 23.16 -0.32
C THR A 35 5.60 21.68 0.03
N SER A 36 5.65 21.33 1.32
CA SER A 36 5.58 19.95 1.81
C SER A 36 4.32 19.24 1.35
N THR A 37 3.16 19.88 1.46
CA THR A 37 1.87 19.30 1.05
C THR A 37 1.86 19.00 -0.45
N ILE A 38 2.36 19.94 -1.26
CA ILE A 38 2.44 19.75 -2.72
C ILE A 38 3.41 18.62 -3.07
N THR A 39 4.57 18.57 -2.41
CA THR A 39 5.56 17.49 -2.64
C THR A 39 4.99 16.11 -2.27
N THR A 40 4.21 16.01 -1.18
CA THR A 40 3.50 14.77 -0.82
C THR A 40 2.52 14.37 -1.91
N GLU A 41 1.68 15.28 -2.39
CA GLU A 41 0.72 14.97 -3.46
C GLU A 41 1.39 14.60 -4.79
N LEU A 42 2.48 15.28 -5.16
CA LEU A 42 3.27 14.91 -6.34
C LEU A 42 3.91 13.51 -6.19
N THR A 43 4.28 13.13 -4.98
CA THR A 43 4.78 11.77 -4.69
C THR A 43 3.69 10.73 -4.91
N HIS A 44 2.47 11.00 -4.43
CA HIS A 44 1.30 10.14 -4.66
C HIS A 44 0.94 10.08 -6.16
N LEU A 45 0.95 11.20 -6.87
CA LEU A 45 0.66 11.26 -8.30
C LEU A 45 1.67 10.44 -9.12
N ASN A 46 2.97 10.55 -8.80
CA ASN A 46 4.02 9.78 -9.47
C ASN A 46 3.90 8.27 -9.18
N ALA A 47 3.51 7.90 -7.95
CA ALA A 47 3.23 6.50 -7.60
C ALA A 47 2.00 5.96 -8.36
N LEU A 48 0.92 6.76 -8.46
CA LEU A 48 -0.27 6.42 -9.21
C LEU A 48 0.03 6.24 -10.71
N HIS A 49 0.79 7.16 -11.32
CA HIS A 49 1.21 7.04 -12.71
C HIS A 49 1.97 5.73 -12.97
N ARG A 50 2.95 5.38 -12.12
CA ARG A 50 3.65 4.09 -12.21
C ARG A 50 2.72 2.89 -12.07
N SER A 51 1.72 2.98 -11.21
CA SER A 51 0.71 1.92 -11.05
C SER A 51 -0.17 1.77 -12.29
N LEU A 52 -0.58 2.87 -12.92
CA LEU A 52 -1.44 2.86 -14.12
C LEU A 52 -0.71 2.33 -15.35
N ILE A 53 0.57 2.66 -15.54
CA ILE A 53 1.36 2.12 -16.66
C ILE A 53 1.70 0.63 -16.48
N SER A 54 1.60 0.12 -15.25
CA SER A 54 1.83 -1.31 -14.97
C SER A 54 0.60 -2.18 -15.26
N LEU A 55 -0.54 -1.56 -15.55
CA LEU A 55 -1.73 -2.25 -16.03
C LEU A 55 -1.53 -2.73 -17.47
N ASP A 56 -2.16 -3.86 -17.80
CA ASP A 56 -2.30 -4.29 -19.19
C ASP A 56 -3.13 -3.25 -19.96
N PRO A 57 -2.81 -2.92 -21.22
CA PRO A 57 -3.58 -1.94 -21.99
C PRO A 57 -5.08 -2.29 -22.04
N PRO A 58 -6.00 -1.35 -21.78
CA PRO A 58 -5.78 0.09 -21.59
C PRO A 58 -5.31 0.47 -20.17
N ASN A 59 -4.50 1.52 -20.05
CA ASN A 59 -3.99 2.06 -18.77
C ASN A 59 -5.06 2.76 -17.90
N ILE A 60 -6.33 2.40 -18.10
CA ILE A 60 -7.49 2.86 -17.35
C ILE A 60 -7.85 1.74 -16.37
N PRO A 61 -8.00 2.02 -15.07
CA PRO A 61 -8.38 1.00 -14.11
C PRO A 61 -9.66 0.25 -14.55
N PRO A 62 -9.67 -1.09 -14.51
CA PRO A 62 -10.87 -1.86 -14.78
C PRO A 62 -11.92 -1.58 -13.67
N PRO A 63 -13.20 -1.91 -13.92
CA PRO A 63 -14.20 -1.90 -12.85
C PRO A 63 -13.73 -2.78 -11.68
N PRO A 64 -14.08 -2.45 -10.41
CA PRO A 64 -13.61 -3.19 -9.23
C PRO A 64 -13.94 -4.70 -9.23
N LEU A 65 -14.90 -5.12 -10.03
CA LEU A 65 -15.27 -6.50 -10.27
C LEU A 65 -15.28 -6.75 -11.78
N PRO A 66 -14.77 -7.89 -12.28
CA PRO A 66 -14.18 -9.03 -11.54
C PRO A 66 -12.73 -8.77 -11.08
N ILE A 67 -12.33 -9.41 -9.98
CA ILE A 67 -11.00 -9.24 -9.38
C ILE A 67 -9.98 -10.18 -10.05
N ASN A 68 -8.75 -9.70 -10.28
CA ASN A 68 -7.67 -10.54 -10.78
C ASN A 68 -7.22 -11.56 -9.70
N PRO A 69 -7.35 -12.89 -9.93
CA PRO A 69 -7.05 -13.89 -8.93
C PRO A 69 -5.55 -14.09 -8.68
N LYS A 70 -4.68 -13.59 -9.57
CA LYS A 70 -3.23 -13.86 -9.54
C LYS A 70 -2.58 -13.43 -8.22
N ARG A 71 -2.94 -12.25 -7.72
CA ARG A 71 -2.37 -11.72 -6.48
C ARG A 71 -2.84 -12.47 -5.24
N SER A 72 -4.15 -12.76 -5.12
CA SER A 72 -4.68 -13.59 -4.03
C SER A 72 -4.02 -14.97 -3.99
N ALA A 73 -3.76 -15.57 -5.16
CA ALA A 73 -3.06 -16.85 -5.25
C ALA A 73 -1.61 -16.77 -4.75
N GLN A 74 -0.88 -15.70 -5.09
CA GLN A 74 0.49 -15.48 -4.61
C GLN A 74 0.53 -15.24 -3.09
N ILE A 75 -0.39 -14.44 -2.56
CA ILE A 75 -0.53 -14.18 -1.11
C ILE A 75 -0.82 -15.50 -0.38
N THR A 76 -1.77 -16.30 -0.89
CA THR A 76 -2.12 -17.60 -0.31
C THR A 76 -0.91 -18.54 -0.29
N LYS A 77 -0.16 -18.62 -1.39
CA LYS A 77 1.06 -19.44 -1.47
C LYS A 77 2.12 -19.01 -0.46
N LEU A 78 2.34 -17.71 -0.28
CA LEU A 78 3.27 -17.18 0.73
C LEU A 78 2.80 -17.51 2.15
N ARG A 79 1.51 -17.34 2.44
CA ARG A 79 0.91 -17.71 3.72
C ARG A 79 1.09 -19.20 4.02
N ASP A 80 0.86 -20.07 3.05
CA ASP A 80 0.99 -21.52 3.24
C ASP A 80 2.45 -21.95 3.44
N SER A 81 3.39 -21.24 2.79
CA SER A 81 4.83 -21.40 3.02
C SER A 81 5.22 -20.98 4.43
N ALA A 82 4.70 -19.84 4.90
CA ALA A 82 4.91 -19.34 6.27
C ALA A 82 4.33 -20.29 7.32
N ASN A 83 3.11 -20.78 7.11
CA ASN A 83 2.48 -21.80 7.96
C ASN A 83 3.33 -23.07 8.05
N THR A 84 3.93 -23.50 6.93
CA THR A 84 4.81 -24.67 6.90
C THR A 84 6.08 -24.44 7.73
N ALA A 85 6.69 -23.26 7.64
CA ALA A 85 7.83 -22.89 8.50
C ALA A 85 7.43 -22.85 9.99
N TYR A 86 6.26 -22.28 10.29
CA TYR A 86 5.73 -22.20 11.65
C TYR A 86 5.51 -23.58 12.27
N ARG A 87 4.90 -24.53 11.54
CA ARG A 87 4.69 -25.91 12.02
C ARG A 87 6.00 -26.67 12.27
N LYS A 88 7.08 -26.29 11.58
CA LYS A 88 8.43 -26.81 11.82
C LYS A 88 9.14 -26.12 12.99
N SER A 89 8.43 -25.32 13.79
CA SER A 89 8.97 -24.50 14.88
C SER A 89 10.01 -23.47 14.44
N ASN A 90 10.10 -23.17 13.14
CA ASN A 90 10.95 -22.10 12.62
C ASN A 90 10.16 -20.78 12.60
N HIS A 91 9.95 -20.21 13.79
CA HIS A 91 9.08 -19.05 13.99
C HIS A 91 9.67 -17.76 13.39
N ALA A 92 11.00 -17.60 13.39
CA ALA A 92 11.67 -16.43 12.80
C ALA A 92 11.46 -16.38 11.28
N GLU A 93 11.64 -17.52 10.60
CA GLU A 93 11.39 -17.60 9.15
C GLU A 93 9.91 -17.45 8.82
N ALA A 94 9.01 -18.01 9.65
CA ALA A 94 7.58 -17.82 9.48
C ALA A 94 7.20 -16.33 9.54
N ALA A 95 7.71 -15.58 10.52
CA ALA A 95 7.45 -14.15 10.66
C ALA A 95 7.97 -13.34 9.45
N ARG A 96 9.13 -13.71 8.90
CA ARG A 96 9.68 -13.11 7.67
C ARG A 96 8.76 -13.36 6.46
N LEU A 97 8.32 -14.59 6.27
CA LEU A 97 7.42 -14.96 5.16
C LEU A 97 6.04 -14.30 5.28
N TYR A 98 5.49 -14.18 6.50
CA TYR A 98 4.26 -13.42 6.73
C TYR A 98 4.44 -11.93 6.42
N THR A 99 5.61 -11.36 6.71
CA THR A 99 5.89 -9.95 6.37
C THR A 99 5.83 -9.73 4.86
N TYR A 100 6.44 -10.60 4.06
CA TYR A 100 6.32 -10.49 2.60
C TYR A 100 4.89 -10.68 2.08
N ALA A 101 4.11 -11.56 2.71
CA ALA A 101 2.70 -11.72 2.35
C ALA A 101 1.91 -10.43 2.65
N ILE A 102 2.19 -9.78 3.78
CA ILE A 102 1.57 -8.50 4.17
C ILE A 102 1.97 -7.40 3.20
N ASP A 103 3.25 -7.27 2.85
CA ASP A 103 3.73 -6.28 1.87
C ASP A 103 3.05 -6.47 0.51
N MET A 104 2.88 -7.73 0.08
CA MET A 104 2.17 -8.07 -1.16
C MET A 104 0.68 -7.73 -1.12
N ALA A 105 0.02 -7.93 0.03
CA ALA A 105 -1.38 -7.59 0.26
C ALA A 105 -1.59 -6.07 0.30
N LEU A 106 -0.72 -5.32 0.98
CA LEU A 106 -0.75 -3.85 1.04
C LEU A 106 -0.43 -3.19 -0.31
N GLY A 107 0.38 -3.84 -1.14
CA GLY A 107 0.69 -3.38 -2.51
C GLY A 107 -0.44 -3.60 -3.52
N ARG A 108 -1.66 -3.98 -3.09
CA ARG A 108 -2.84 -4.06 -3.97
C ARG A 108 -3.18 -2.70 -4.55
N PRO A 109 -3.57 -2.61 -5.83
CA PRO A 109 -4.06 -1.36 -6.38
C PRO A 109 -5.30 -0.84 -5.66
N GLY A 110 -5.37 0.48 -5.43
CA GLY A 110 -6.44 1.10 -4.65
C GLY A 110 -7.84 1.09 -5.29
N TRP A 111 -7.97 0.64 -6.55
CA TRP A 111 -9.25 0.50 -7.25
C TRP A 111 -9.91 -0.87 -7.05
N GLU A 112 -9.21 -1.83 -6.43
CA GLU A 112 -9.79 -3.13 -6.08
C GLU A 112 -10.62 -3.04 -4.79
N PRO A 113 -11.55 -3.98 -4.55
CA PRO A 113 -12.37 -3.98 -3.35
C PRO A 113 -11.53 -4.03 -2.06
N VAL A 114 -11.66 -3.01 -1.23
CA VAL A 114 -10.93 -2.90 0.06
C VAL A 114 -11.25 -4.05 1.01
N THR A 115 -12.44 -4.63 0.92
CA THR A 115 -12.86 -5.79 1.73
C THR A 115 -11.95 -6.99 1.51
N LEU A 116 -11.52 -7.25 0.27
CA LEU A 116 -10.59 -8.33 -0.05
C LEU A 116 -9.25 -8.14 0.65
N ALA A 117 -8.67 -6.94 0.55
CA ALA A 117 -7.40 -6.62 1.19
C ALA A 117 -7.51 -6.74 2.72
N ARG A 118 -8.61 -6.25 3.31
CA ARG A 118 -8.89 -6.36 4.75
C ARG A 118 -8.99 -7.80 5.24
N ASP A 119 -9.71 -8.65 4.50
CA ASP A 119 -9.84 -10.08 4.85
C ASP A 119 -8.49 -10.82 4.76
N GLU A 120 -7.70 -10.56 3.71
CA GLU A 120 -6.36 -11.12 3.54
C GLU A 120 -5.42 -10.65 4.68
N LEU A 121 -5.41 -9.34 4.99
CA LEU A 121 -4.55 -8.75 6.03
C LEU A 121 -4.91 -9.21 7.44
N ALA A 122 -6.21 -9.30 7.76
CA ALA A 122 -6.66 -9.72 9.08
C ALA A 122 -6.06 -11.09 9.46
N GLY A 123 -6.12 -12.06 8.54
CA GLY A 123 -5.54 -13.39 8.75
C GLY A 123 -4.02 -13.39 8.81
N LEU A 124 -3.34 -12.60 7.95
CA LEU A 124 -1.88 -12.53 7.95
C LEU A 124 -1.32 -11.90 9.22
N TYR A 125 -1.93 -10.81 9.69
CA TYR A 125 -1.53 -10.17 10.95
C TYR A 125 -1.75 -11.08 12.15
N ALA A 126 -2.86 -11.81 12.22
CA ALA A 126 -3.10 -12.78 13.29
C ALA A 126 -2.02 -13.88 13.32
N ASN A 127 -1.70 -14.45 12.17
CA ASN A 127 -0.69 -15.49 12.07
C ASN A 127 0.73 -14.98 12.39
N ARG A 128 1.06 -13.75 11.96
CA ARG A 128 2.36 -13.13 12.28
C ARG A 128 2.46 -12.79 13.76
N ALA A 129 1.38 -12.31 14.37
CA ALA A 129 1.30 -12.11 15.82
C ALA A 129 1.60 -13.40 16.59
N GLN A 130 1.02 -14.53 16.17
CA GLN A 130 1.30 -15.82 16.76
C GLN A 130 2.79 -16.20 16.63
N ALA A 131 3.40 -15.97 15.46
CA ALA A 131 4.83 -16.21 15.25
C ALA A 131 5.73 -15.34 16.13
N TRP A 132 5.36 -14.08 16.39
CA TRP A 132 6.07 -13.21 17.34
C TRP A 132 5.93 -13.68 18.79
N MET A 133 4.72 -14.07 19.20
CA MET A 133 4.47 -14.60 20.54
C MET A 133 5.25 -15.91 20.79
N SER A 134 5.39 -16.79 19.80
CA SER A 134 6.24 -17.98 19.89
C SER A 134 7.73 -17.67 20.09
N GLN A 135 8.17 -16.47 19.68
CA GLN A 135 9.52 -15.97 19.89
C GLN A 135 9.65 -15.12 21.16
N ARG A 136 8.58 -14.97 21.94
CA ARG A 136 8.48 -14.07 23.11
C ARG A 136 8.66 -12.58 22.75
N ALA A 137 8.43 -12.22 21.49
CA ALA A 137 8.38 -10.84 21.01
C ALA A 137 6.98 -10.25 21.25
N TRP A 138 6.68 -9.97 22.53
CA TRP A 138 5.34 -9.57 22.98
C TRP A 138 4.87 -8.22 22.43
N PRO A 139 5.71 -7.15 22.36
CA PRO A 139 5.28 -5.88 21.81
C PRO A 139 4.85 -5.98 20.34
N GLU A 140 5.65 -6.65 19.51
CA GLU A 140 5.39 -6.86 18.09
C GLU A 140 4.14 -7.72 17.88
N GLY A 141 3.99 -8.79 18.68
CA GLY A 141 2.81 -9.64 18.68
C GLY A 141 1.53 -8.88 19.03
N LEU A 142 1.58 -7.98 20.02
CA LEU A 142 0.44 -7.14 20.41
C LEU A 142 0.03 -6.16 19.31
N VAL A 143 1.01 -5.50 18.68
CA VAL A 143 0.75 -4.56 17.58
C VAL A 143 0.11 -5.28 16.40
N ASP A 144 0.64 -6.44 16.01
CA ASP A 144 0.06 -7.24 14.92
C ASP A 144 -1.36 -7.75 15.27
N ALA A 145 -1.59 -8.20 16.51
CA ALA A 145 -2.93 -8.60 16.95
C ALA A 145 -3.94 -7.44 16.86
N ARG A 146 -3.52 -6.22 17.25
CA ARG A 146 -4.36 -5.03 17.10
C ARG A 146 -4.64 -4.71 15.63
N CYS A 147 -3.63 -4.77 14.77
CA CYS A 147 -3.79 -4.58 13.33
C CYS A 147 -4.75 -5.60 12.70
N SER A 148 -4.73 -6.85 13.17
CA SER A 148 -5.67 -7.89 12.73
C SER A 148 -7.12 -7.53 13.08
N VAL A 149 -7.37 -7.15 14.33
CA VAL A 149 -8.70 -6.74 14.81
C VAL A 149 -9.21 -5.51 14.07
N GLU A 150 -8.35 -4.50 13.85
CA GLU A 150 -8.72 -3.30 13.11
C GLU A 150 -9.01 -3.58 11.62
N SER A 151 -8.32 -4.56 11.03
CA SER A 151 -8.55 -4.96 9.64
C SER A 151 -9.94 -5.57 9.44
N LYS A 152 -10.43 -6.31 10.44
CA LYS A 152 -11.76 -6.91 10.43
C LYS A 152 -12.38 -6.83 11.84
N PRO A 153 -12.99 -5.69 12.19
CA PRO A 153 -13.65 -5.56 13.47
C PRO A 153 -14.85 -6.51 13.48
N VAL A 154 -14.75 -7.59 14.23
CA VAL A 154 -15.91 -8.42 14.55
C VAL A 154 -16.76 -7.58 15.49
N ALA A 155 -18.01 -7.28 15.08
CA ALA A 155 -19.01 -6.77 16.00
C ALA A 155 -19.31 -7.90 16.99
N ASN A 156 -18.60 -7.91 18.13
CA ASN A 156 -18.93 -8.73 19.28
C ASN A 156 -20.18 -8.19 19.96
#